data_AF-A0A962S6Y9-F1
#
_entry.id   AF-A0A962S6Y9-F1
#
_cell.length_a   1.000
_cell.length_b   1.000
_cell.length_c   1.000
_cell.angle_alpha   90.00
_cell.angle_beta   90.00
_cell.angle_gamma   90.00
#
_symmetry.space_group_name_H-M   'P 1'
#
loop_
_entity.id
_entity.type
_entity.pdbx_description
1 polymer ?
#
loop_
_entity_poly.entity_id
_entity_poly.type
_entity_poly.pdbx_seq_one_letter_code
_entity_poly.pdbx_strand_id
1 'polypeptide(L)'
;MDMKRIDETIRLGDVEIWEISNRSPMPHPFHIHDIQFRILDRDGRKPPANEQGLKDTVLVESGETVRIITQFENYADADSPYMFHCHILEHEDAGMMGQFVVVA
;
A
#
# COMPACT_ATOMS: atom_id res chain seq x y z
N MET A 1 7.33 15.33 -9.82
CA MET A 1 6.89 14.81 -8.51
C MET A 1 7.31 15.79 -7.43
N ASP A 2 6.42 16.13 -6.50
CA ASP A 2 6.81 16.96 -5.35
C ASP A 2 7.30 16.05 -4.21
N MET A 3 8.61 15.97 -4.04
CA MET A 3 9.24 15.11 -3.03
C MET A 3 8.95 15.57 -1.59
N LYS A 4 8.41 16.77 -1.40
CA LYS A 4 8.05 17.30 -0.07
C LYS A 4 6.61 16.99 0.33
N ARG A 5 5.81 16.40 -0.56
CA ARG A 5 4.42 16.06 -0.29
C ARG A 5 4.36 14.81 0.58
N ILE A 6 3.70 14.90 1.73
CA ILE A 6 3.30 13.74 2.55
C ILE A 6 1.83 13.46 2.26
N ASP A 7 1.52 12.26 1.79
CA ASP A 7 0.15 11.84 1.45
C ASP A 7 -0.58 11.33 2.69
N GLU A 8 0.09 10.59 3.58
CA GLU A 8 -0.50 10.06 4.81
C GLU A 8 0.39 10.29 6.05
N THR A 9 -0.23 10.44 7.22
CA THR A 9 0.45 10.54 8.52
C THR A 9 -0.17 9.55 9.49
N ILE A 10 0.60 8.54 9.86
CA ILE A 10 0.14 7.36 10.59
C ILE A 10 0.76 7.38 11.99
N ARG A 11 0.05 6.94 13.03
CA ARG A 11 0.65 6.85 14.38
C ARG A 11 1.27 5.47 14.59
N LEU A 12 2.37 5.45 15.32
CA LEU A 12 2.99 4.22 15.76
C LEU A 12 1.99 3.39 16.60
N GLY A 13 1.83 2.13 16.22
CA GLY A 13 0.87 1.19 16.79
C GLY A 13 -0.49 1.16 16.10
N ASP A 14 -0.75 2.05 15.13
CA ASP A 14 -2.00 2.04 14.38
C ASP A 14 -2.16 0.74 13.58
N VAL A 15 -3.40 0.24 13.57
CA VAL A 15 -3.87 -0.85 12.70
C VAL A 15 -4.84 -0.21 11.72
N GLU A 16 -4.51 -0.25 10.44
CA GLU A 16 -5.33 0.38 9.41
C GLU A 16 -5.81 -0.65 8.39
N ILE A 17 -6.98 -0.36 7.80
CA ILE A 17 -7.46 -1.07 6.62
C ILE A 17 -7.31 -0.11 5.45
N TRP A 18 -6.47 -0.49 4.50
CA TRP A 18 -6.27 0.28 3.27
C TRP A 18 -7.09 -0.36 2.15
N GLU A 19 -7.82 0.47 1.40
CA GLU A 19 -8.60 0.06 0.24
C GLU A 19 -7.90 0.53 -1.04
N ILE A 20 -7.37 -0.42 -1.82
CA ILE A 20 -6.65 -0.15 -3.05
C ILE A 20 -7.56 -0.48 -4.24
N SER A 21 -8.07 0.57 -4.90
CA SER A 21 -8.93 0.44 -6.07
C SER A 21 -8.21 0.75 -7.37
N ASN A 22 -8.22 -0.19 -8.31
CA ASN A 22 -7.73 0.03 -9.66
C ASN A 22 -8.87 0.36 -10.62
N ARG A 23 -8.95 1.61 -11.07
CA ARG A 23 -9.97 2.08 -12.03
C ARG A 23 -9.49 2.09 -13.49
N SER A 24 -8.29 1.61 -13.75
CA SER A 24 -7.67 1.59 -15.08
C SER A 24 -7.87 0.23 -15.76
N PRO A 25 -7.70 0.13 -17.10
CA PRO A 25 -7.88 -1.13 -17.84
C PRO A 25 -6.70 -2.11 -17.74
N MET A 26 -5.67 -1.82 -16.94
CA MET A 26 -4.46 -2.63 -16.78
C MET A 26 -4.25 -2.97 -15.30
N PRO A 27 -3.75 -4.17 -14.95
CA PRO A 27 -3.40 -4.51 -13.57
C PRO A 27 -2.19 -3.70 -13.06
N HIS A 28 -2.19 -3.38 -11.76
CA HIS A 28 -1.08 -2.67 -11.09
C HIS A 28 -0.64 -3.39 -9.83
N PRO A 29 0.66 -3.72 -9.67
CA PRO A 29 1.19 -4.25 -8.42
C PRO A 29 1.37 -3.11 -7.41
N PHE A 30 0.53 -3.03 -6.39
CA PHE A 30 0.69 -2.09 -5.28
C PHE A 30 1.71 -2.63 -4.28
N HIS A 31 2.72 -1.83 -3.96
CA HIS A 31 3.74 -2.10 -2.94
C HIS A 31 3.75 -1.01 -1.86
N ILE A 32 4.04 -1.39 -0.62
CA ILE A 32 4.23 -0.48 0.52
C ILE A 32 5.52 -0.82 1.27
N HIS A 33 6.28 0.21 1.64
CA HIS A 33 7.49 0.10 2.45
C HIS A 33 7.16 -0.08 3.95
N ASP A 34 8.19 -0.34 4.77
CA ASP A 34 8.16 -0.50 6.24
C ASP A 34 7.47 -1.78 6.75
N ILE A 35 6.26 -2.05 6.29
CA ILE A 35 5.39 -3.10 6.84
C ILE A 35 5.11 -4.22 5.85
N GLN A 36 4.63 -5.33 6.40
CA GLN A 36 3.91 -6.34 5.65
C GLN A 36 2.43 -6.28 6.06
N PHE A 37 1.56 -6.71 5.16
CA PHE A 37 0.11 -6.72 5.34
C PHE A 37 -0.49 -8.09 5.07
N ARG A 38 -1.74 -8.27 5.49
CA ARG A 38 -2.59 -9.39 5.05
C ARG A 38 -3.70 -8.85 4.17
N ILE A 39 -4.05 -9.60 3.12
CA ILE A 39 -5.23 -9.29 2.30
C ILE A 39 -6.46 -9.78 3.06
N LEU A 40 -7.42 -8.88 3.29
CA LEU A 40 -8.72 -9.21 3.88
C LEU A 40 -9.65 -9.81 2.84
N ASP A 41 -9.79 -9.13 1.71
CA ASP A 41 -10.62 -9.54 0.58
C ASP A 41 -10.23 -8.84 -0.73
N ARG A 42 -10.72 -9.42 -1.82
CA ARG A 42 -10.68 -8.92 -3.19
C ARG A 42 -12.12 -8.80 -3.67
N ASP A 43 -12.63 -7.60 -3.88
CA ASP A 43 -14.04 -7.31 -4.17
C ASP A 43 -15.02 -8.00 -3.20
N GLY A 44 -14.73 -7.98 -1.90
CA GLY A 44 -15.54 -8.65 -0.88
C GLY A 44 -15.44 -10.19 -0.86
N ARG A 45 -14.59 -10.79 -1.71
CA ARG A 45 -14.33 -12.23 -1.75
C ARG A 45 -13.03 -12.58 -1.03
N LYS A 46 -13.04 -13.71 -0.32
CA LYS A 46 -11.83 -14.23 0.35
C LYS A 46 -10.68 -14.39 -0.65
N PRO A 47 -9.45 -13.95 -0.33
CA PRO A 47 -8.31 -14.13 -1.23
C PRO A 47 -7.95 -15.61 -1.41
N PRO A 48 -7.35 -15.99 -2.55
CA PRO A 48 -6.91 -17.36 -2.80
C PRO A 48 -5.85 -17.80 -1.77
N ALA A 49 -5.69 -19.11 -1.59
CA ALA A 49 -4.85 -19.67 -0.52
C ALA A 49 -3.39 -19.18 -0.58
N ASN A 50 -2.85 -18.98 -1.79
CA ASN A 50 -1.48 -18.50 -2.00
C ASN A 50 -1.26 -17.03 -1.60
N GLU A 51 -2.33 -16.28 -1.30
CA GLU A 51 -2.27 -14.86 -0.92
C GLU A 51 -2.64 -14.59 0.55
N GLN A 52 -2.97 -15.62 1.32
CA GLN A 52 -3.40 -15.49 2.72
C GLN A 52 -2.23 -15.28 3.71
N GLY A 53 -0.99 -15.31 3.20
CA GLY A 53 0.22 -14.99 3.97
C GLY A 53 0.45 -13.48 4.16
N LEU A 54 1.54 -13.14 4.86
CA LEU A 54 2.03 -11.77 4.89
C LEU A 54 2.66 -11.42 3.55
N LYS A 55 2.38 -10.20 3.07
CA LYS A 55 2.86 -9.68 1.78
C LYS A 55 3.23 -8.21 1.93
N ASP A 56 4.11 -7.73 1.08
CA ASP A 56 4.42 -6.31 0.91
C ASP A 56 3.91 -5.76 -0.43
N THR A 57 3.51 -6.66 -1.33
CA THR A 57 3.11 -6.35 -2.71
C THR A 57 1.90 -7.18 -3.12
N VAL A 58 0.89 -6.56 -3.72
CA VAL A 58 -0.33 -7.22 -4.23
C VAL A 58 -0.68 -6.72 -5.63
N LEU A 59 -0.94 -7.65 -6.55
CA LEU A 59 -1.48 -7.30 -7.87
C LEU A 59 -2.96 -6.95 -7.75
N VAL A 60 -3.33 -5.77 -8.21
CA VAL A 60 -4.72 -5.27 -8.27
C VAL A 60 -5.17 -5.26 -9.72
N GLU A 61 -6.09 -6.15 -10.06
CA GLU A 61 -6.63 -6.33 -11.40
C GLU A 61 -7.45 -5.12 -11.87
N SER A 62 -7.68 -5.02 -13.18
CA SER A 62 -8.51 -3.94 -13.76
C SER A 62 -9.92 -3.95 -13.17
N GLY A 63 -10.34 -2.84 -12.56
CA GLY A 63 -11.66 -2.69 -11.94
C GLY A 63 -11.80 -3.34 -10.55
N GLU A 64 -10.73 -3.97 -10.04
CA GLU A 64 -10.71 -4.62 -8.74
C GLU A 64 -10.47 -3.62 -7.60
N THR A 65 -11.03 -3.93 -6.45
CA THR A 65 -10.64 -3.34 -5.17
C THR A 65 -10.13 -4.42 -4.21
N VAL A 66 -8.93 -4.21 -3.67
CA VAL A 66 -8.32 -5.09 -2.67
C VAL A 66 -8.26 -4.36 -1.34
N ARG A 67 -8.76 -4.99 -0.28
CA ARG A 67 -8.61 -4.47 1.08
C ARG A 67 -7.51 -5.23 1.81
N ILE A 68 -6.56 -4.49 2.37
CA ILE A 68 -5.46 -5.03 3.16
C ILE A 68 -5.54 -4.51 4.60
N ILE A 69 -5.04 -5.28 5.56
CA ILE A 69 -4.86 -4.84 6.93
C ILE A 69 -3.37 -4.71 7.24
N THR A 70 -2.99 -3.53 7.74
CA THR A 70 -1.62 -3.12 8.05
C THR A 70 -1.49 -2.90 9.56
N GLN A 71 -0.26 -2.97 10.07
CA GLN A 71 0.06 -2.63 11.46
C GLN A 71 1.45 -1.99 11.51
N PHE A 72 1.55 -0.78 12.05
CA PHE A 72 2.78 0.03 12.03
C PHE A 72 3.48 0.01 13.40
N GLU A 73 4.26 -1.03 13.68
CA GLU A 73 4.75 -1.29 15.05
C GLU A 73 6.17 -0.83 15.36
N ASN A 74 7.02 -0.61 14.35
CA ASN A 74 8.47 -0.65 14.56
C ASN A 74 9.17 0.71 14.58
N TYR A 75 8.98 1.53 13.54
CA TYR A 75 9.77 2.74 13.32
C TYR A 75 8.88 3.95 13.11
N ALA A 76 9.17 5.03 13.83
CA ALA A 76 8.51 6.33 13.71
C ALA A 76 9.56 7.42 13.49
N ASP A 77 9.45 8.12 12.37
CA ASP A 77 10.27 9.27 12.00
C ASP A 77 9.41 10.22 11.16
N ALA A 78 9.20 11.44 11.66
CA ALA A 78 8.40 12.46 10.98
C ALA A 78 9.14 13.12 9.81
N ASP A 79 10.46 12.96 9.74
CA ASP A 79 11.33 13.61 8.75
C ASP A 79 11.78 12.64 7.64
N SER A 80 11.59 11.32 7.82
CA SER A 80 11.97 10.28 6.86
C SER A 80 10.75 9.51 6.37
N PRO A 81 10.13 9.91 5.23
CA PRO A 81 8.94 9.23 4.73
C PRO A 81 9.25 7.86 4.14
N TYR A 82 8.32 6.95 4.33
CA TYR A 82 8.17 5.71 3.57
C TYR A 82 7.30 5.94 2.33
N MET A 83 7.29 4.96 1.43
CA MET A 83 6.59 5.06 0.15
C MET A 83 5.58 3.93 -0.02
N PHE A 84 4.52 4.22 -0.77
CA PHE A 84 3.68 3.21 -1.40
C PHE A 84 3.52 3.57 -2.87
N HIS A 85 3.56 2.59 -3.76
CA HIS A 85 3.60 2.84 -5.19
C HIS A 85 3.19 1.65 -6.03
N CYS A 86 2.93 1.92 -7.31
CA CYS A 86 2.89 0.87 -8.31
C CYS A 86 4.31 0.35 -8.55
N HIS A 87 4.49 -0.96 -8.56
CA HIS A 87 5.80 -1.61 -8.76
C HIS A 87 6.10 -1.88 -10.24
N ILE A 88 5.30 -1.33 -11.16
CA ILE A 88 5.68 -1.15 -12.57
C ILE A 88 6.53 0.12 -12.62
N LEU A 89 7.82 -0.04 -12.88
CA LEU A 89 8.81 1.04 -12.74
C LEU A 89 8.46 2.26 -13.59
N GLU A 90 7.96 2.06 -14.81
CA GLU A 90 7.57 3.16 -15.68
C GLU A 90 6.38 3.96 -15.12
N HIS A 91 5.47 3.31 -14.39
CA HIS A 91 4.36 3.98 -13.73
C HIS A 91 4.83 4.72 -12.47
N GLU A 92 5.73 4.11 -11.70
CA GLU A 92 6.40 4.72 -10.55
C GLU A 92 7.14 6.01 -10.96
N ASP A 93 8.02 5.91 -11.97
CA ASP A 93 8.81 7.03 -12.51
C ASP A 93 7.91 8.15 -13.07
N ALA A 94 6.74 7.79 -13.61
CA ALA A 94 5.72 8.74 -14.07
C ALA A 94 4.89 9.37 -12.93
N GLY A 95 5.11 8.95 -11.68
CA GLY A 95 4.55 9.56 -10.47
C GLY A 95 3.43 8.76 -9.79
N MET A 96 3.24 7.47 -10.11
CA MET A 96 2.27 6.59 -9.45
C MET A 96 2.78 6.10 -8.08
N MET A 97 3.12 7.06 -7.23
CA MET A 97 3.69 6.87 -5.90
C MET A 97 3.16 7.93 -4.94
N GLY A 98 3.00 7.52 -3.68
CA GLY A 98 2.70 8.37 -2.54
C GLY A 98 3.67 8.13 -1.39
N GLN A 99 3.68 9.07 -0.44
CA GLN A 99 4.57 9.05 0.72
C GLN A 99 3.76 9.06 2.02
N PHE A 100 4.26 8.39 3.04
CA PHE A 100 3.70 8.47 4.38
C PHE A 100 4.80 8.57 5.44
N VAL A 101 4.46 9.19 6.56
CA VAL A 101 5.32 9.19 7.76
C VAL A 101 4.62 8.45 8.89
N VAL A 102 5.41 7.80 9.73
CA VAL A 102 4.94 7.22 10.99
C VAL A 102 5.41 8.11 12.13
N VAL A 103 4.50 8.55 12.99
CA VAL A 103 4.76 9.49 14.09
C VAL A 103 4.43 8.86 15.45
N ALA A 104 5.09 9.32 16.51
CA ALA A 104 4.84 8.87 17.89
C ALA A 104 3.56 9.45 18.51
#